data_AF-A0A4R4DAM1-F1
#
_entry.id   AF-A0A4R4DAM1-F1
#
_cell.length_a   1.000
_cell.length_b   1.000
_cell.length_c   1.000
_cell.angle_alpha   90.00
_cell.angle_beta   90.00
_cell.angle_gamma   90.00
#
_symmetry.space_group_name_H-M   'P 1'
#
loop_
_entity.id
_entity.type
_entity.pdbx_description
1 polymer ?
#
loop_
_entity_poly.entity_id
_entity_poly.type
_entity_poly.pdbx_seq_one_letter_code
_entity_poly.pdbx_strand_id
1 'polypeptide(L)'
;MLHRPTRRPQFFYTTAPLPCPYLAGRTERKIVTELTGPDAEALHDRLSRAGFRRSHNIAYSPVCPGCTACVPIRILAPAFEPNRAQRKLQKINGDLAGFEMPARATAEQFALFQRYQQARHGDGDMAAMGFYDYRAMVEDTPITTGMVEFRDAHDRLVGACLTDWLSDGLSAVYSFFDPAEARRSLGSWAILWLVTRARALGLPYVYLGYWVPESRKMSYKSRFRPSEVLTGGVWRVLEDSMVPAERAMVPETAG
;
A
#
# COMPACT_ATOMS: atom_id res chain seq x y z
N MET A 1 38.57 -19.73 -6.81
CA MET A 1 38.33 -18.83 -5.65
C MET A 1 36.93 -18.27 -5.77
N LEU A 2 36.01 -18.65 -4.89
CA LEU A 2 34.65 -18.09 -4.88
C LEU A 2 34.76 -16.67 -4.31
N HIS A 3 34.63 -15.67 -5.18
CA HIS A 3 34.58 -14.26 -4.77
C HIS A 3 33.30 -14.07 -3.95
N ARG A 4 33.43 -14.08 -2.63
CA ARG A 4 32.33 -13.78 -1.70
C ARG A 4 32.12 -12.27 -1.80
N PRO A 5 30.97 -11.78 -2.28
CA PRO A 5 30.75 -10.34 -2.42
C PRO A 5 30.92 -9.70 -1.05
N THR A 6 31.66 -8.59 -0.99
CA THR A 6 31.82 -7.81 0.25
C THR A 6 30.44 -7.29 0.66
N ARG A 7 29.85 -7.89 1.71
CA ARG A 7 28.58 -7.41 2.26
C ARG A 7 28.82 -6.03 2.86
N ARG A 8 28.42 -4.98 2.14
CA ARG A 8 28.42 -3.62 2.68
C ARG A 8 27.45 -3.57 3.88
N PRO A 9 27.82 -2.87 4.97
CA PRO A 9 26.91 -2.70 6.09
C PRO A 9 25.66 -1.93 5.63
N GLN A 10 24.48 -2.42 6.02
CA GLN A 10 23.23 -1.69 5.84
C GLN A 10 22.98 -0.82 7.08
N PHE A 11 22.90 0.50 6.89
CA PHE A 11 22.65 1.43 7.98
C PHE A 11 21.16 1.64 8.18
N PHE A 12 20.72 1.61 9.43
CA PHE A 12 19.35 1.94 9.82
C PHE A 12 19.36 3.15 10.73
N TYR A 13 18.40 4.05 10.50
CA TYR A 13 18.24 5.29 11.26
C TYR A 13 16.84 5.32 11.85
N THR A 14 16.67 6.01 12.98
CA THR A 14 15.32 6.25 13.54
C THR A 14 14.90 7.68 13.25
N THR A 15 13.66 7.88 12.84
CA THR A 15 13.09 9.22 12.68
C THR A 15 12.87 9.90 14.03
N ALA A 16 12.71 11.22 13.99
CA ALA A 16 12.13 11.97 15.09
C ALA A 16 10.69 11.50 15.36
N PRO A 17 10.21 11.61 16.62
CA PRO A 17 8.83 11.31 16.96
C PRO A 17 7.88 12.34 16.32
N LEU A 18 6.79 11.86 15.73
CA LEU A 18 5.72 12.67 15.15
C LEU A 18 4.35 12.19 15.66
N PRO A 19 3.25 12.96 15.53
CA PRO A 19 1.91 12.46 15.80
C PRO A 19 1.58 11.22 14.96
N CYS A 20 0.94 10.22 15.57
CA CYS A 20 0.56 9.02 14.84
C CYS A 20 -0.54 9.33 13.81
N PRO A 21 -0.36 8.96 12.53
CA PRO A 21 -1.36 9.24 11.50
C PRO A 21 -2.61 8.34 11.58
N TYR A 22 -2.58 7.30 12.41
CA TYR A 22 -3.64 6.28 12.47
C TYR A 22 -4.45 6.30 13.76
N LEU A 23 -3.82 6.63 14.90
CA LEU A 23 -4.41 6.57 16.22
C LEU A 23 -4.16 7.88 16.96
N ALA A 24 -5.25 8.60 17.28
CA ALA A 24 -5.17 9.87 18.00
C ALA A 24 -4.48 9.70 19.36
N GLY A 25 -3.69 10.71 19.76
CA GLY A 25 -2.94 10.70 21.03
C GLY A 25 -1.77 9.72 21.10
N ARG A 26 -1.44 9.02 20.00
CA ARG A 26 -0.24 8.17 19.89
C ARG A 26 0.87 8.88 19.12
N THR A 27 2.09 8.39 19.28
CA THR A 27 3.28 8.87 18.58
C THR A 27 3.74 7.86 17.54
N GLU A 28 4.08 8.35 16.35
CA GLU A 28 4.80 7.60 15.33
C GLU A 28 6.31 7.76 15.48
N ARG A 29 7.03 6.65 15.34
CA ARG A 29 8.46 6.63 15.07
C ARG A 29 8.75 5.52 14.07
N LYS A 30 9.66 5.77 13.13
CA LYS A 30 10.05 4.81 12.10
C LYS A 30 11.52 4.47 12.22
N ILE A 31 11.88 3.22 11.93
CA ILE A 31 13.22 2.85 11.51
C ILE A 31 13.26 2.90 9.98
N VAL A 32 14.29 3.51 9.42
CA VAL A 32 14.42 3.77 7.99
C VAL A 32 15.78 3.33 7.49
N THR A 33 15.83 2.96 6.22
CA THR A 33 17.07 2.64 5.51
C THR A 33 16.92 2.99 4.04
N GLU A 34 18.01 3.43 3.42
CA GLU A 34 18.01 3.77 2.00
C GLU A 34 18.14 2.51 1.14
N LEU A 35 17.38 2.52 0.04
CA LEU A 35 17.48 1.58 -1.05
C LEU A 35 18.36 2.24 -2.13
N THR A 36 19.61 1.82 -2.24
CA THR A 36 20.54 2.42 -3.21
C THR A 36 21.45 1.37 -3.84
N GLY A 37 21.93 1.69 -5.04
CA GLY A 37 22.87 0.84 -5.76
C GLY A 37 22.26 -0.45 -6.32
N PRO A 38 23.10 -1.35 -6.84
CA PRO A 38 22.66 -2.53 -7.60
C PRO A 38 21.92 -3.57 -6.74
N ASP A 39 22.09 -3.56 -5.42
CA ASP A 39 21.45 -4.51 -4.51
C ASP A 39 20.09 -4.02 -3.96
N ALA A 40 19.61 -2.85 -4.42
CA ALA A 40 18.40 -2.22 -3.88
C ALA A 40 17.15 -3.11 -3.97
N GLU A 41 16.96 -3.81 -5.10
CA GLU A 41 15.83 -4.74 -5.28
C GLU A 41 15.89 -5.91 -4.31
N ALA A 42 17.04 -6.59 -4.24
CA ALA A 42 17.24 -7.73 -3.34
C ALA A 42 17.15 -7.33 -1.85
N LEU A 43 17.52 -6.09 -1.52
CA LEU A 43 17.30 -5.53 -0.19
C LEU A 43 15.81 -5.25 0.07
N HIS A 44 15.11 -4.59 -0.85
CA HIS A 44 13.69 -4.28 -0.74
C HIS A 44 12.83 -5.54 -0.60
N ASP A 45 13.11 -6.58 -1.37
CA ASP A 45 12.44 -7.87 -1.24
C ASP A 45 12.59 -8.48 0.16
N ARG A 46 13.81 -8.46 0.72
CA ARG A 46 14.07 -8.97 2.07
C ARG A 46 13.36 -8.13 3.12
N LEU A 47 13.38 -6.80 2.98
CA LEU A 47 12.74 -5.88 3.92
C LEU A 47 11.22 -5.99 3.85
N SER A 48 10.63 -6.11 2.66
CA SER A 48 9.19 -6.32 2.47
C SER A 48 8.71 -7.61 3.12
N ARG A 49 9.48 -8.70 2.99
CA ARG A 49 9.24 -9.97 3.71
C ARG A 49 9.40 -9.83 5.23
N ALA A 50 10.21 -8.88 5.70
CA ALA A 50 10.34 -8.52 7.11
C ALA A 50 9.30 -7.47 7.57
N GLY A 51 8.33 -7.12 6.72
CA GLY A 51 7.23 -6.22 7.07
C GLY A 51 7.51 -4.73 6.89
N PHE A 52 8.64 -4.36 6.27
CA PHE A 52 8.90 -2.97 5.90
C PHE A 52 8.00 -2.55 4.74
N ARG A 53 7.76 -1.24 4.65
CA ARG A 53 7.15 -0.59 3.49
C ARG A 53 8.17 0.34 2.83
N ARG A 54 7.85 0.83 1.64
CA ARG A 54 8.67 1.79 0.90
C ARG A 54 7.96 3.12 0.68
N SER A 55 8.73 4.19 0.63
CA SER A 55 8.35 5.50 0.09
C SER A 55 9.59 6.10 -0.57
N HIS A 56 9.48 6.52 -1.83
CA HIS A 56 10.65 6.96 -2.63
C HIS A 56 11.78 5.90 -2.55
N ASN A 57 13.02 6.30 -2.41
CA ASN A 57 14.17 5.41 -2.22
C ASN A 57 14.36 4.93 -0.76
N ILE A 58 13.37 5.04 0.12
CA ILE A 58 13.50 4.67 1.55
C ILE A 58 12.57 3.51 1.89
N ALA A 59 13.13 2.47 2.53
CA ALA A 59 12.36 1.44 3.22
C ALA A 59 12.20 1.79 4.71
N TYR A 60 11.02 1.58 5.26
CA TYR A 60 10.69 1.95 6.63
C TYR A 60 9.79 0.94 7.36
N SER A 61 9.95 0.85 8.68
CA SER A 61 9.06 0.10 9.57
C SER A 61 8.74 0.90 10.85
N PRO A 62 7.51 0.86 11.38
CA PRO A 62 7.16 1.53 12.62
C PRO A 62 7.86 0.87 13.81
N VAL A 63 8.44 1.69 14.69
CA VAL A 63 9.13 1.30 15.94
C VAL A 63 8.64 2.17 17.10
N CYS A 64 7.34 2.43 17.13
CA CYS A 64 6.70 3.30 18.11
C CYS A 64 6.85 2.74 19.54
N PRO A 65 7.27 3.56 20.52
CA PRO A 65 7.41 3.09 21.91
C PRO A 65 6.10 2.54 22.47
N GLY A 66 6.10 1.30 22.94
CA GLY A 66 4.94 0.66 23.59
C GLY A 66 3.73 0.43 22.68
N CYS A 67 3.90 0.41 21.35
CA CYS A 67 2.81 0.24 20.40
C CYS A 67 3.16 -0.77 19.30
N THR A 68 2.23 -1.70 19.04
CA THR A 68 2.35 -2.74 18.00
C THR A 68 1.16 -2.74 17.03
N ALA A 69 0.40 -1.64 16.98
CA ALA A 69 -0.86 -1.57 16.23
C ALA A 69 -0.69 -1.66 14.70
N CYS A 70 0.47 -1.24 14.16
CA CYS A 70 0.77 -1.35 12.74
C CYS A 70 1.27 -2.75 12.39
N VAL A 71 0.37 -3.61 11.93
CA VAL A 71 0.67 -5.01 11.61
C VAL A 71 0.83 -5.18 10.09
N PRO A 72 1.99 -5.59 9.57
CA PRO A 72 2.15 -5.89 8.14
C PRO A 72 1.15 -6.96 7.69
N ILE A 73 0.52 -6.75 6.53
CA ILE A 73 -0.49 -7.66 5.97
C ILE A 73 -0.24 -7.92 4.48
N ARG A 74 -0.44 -9.17 4.05
CA ARG A 74 -0.41 -9.58 2.65
C ARG A 74 -1.53 -10.56 2.32
N ILE A 75 -2.07 -10.50 1.11
CA ILE A 75 -3.07 -11.44 0.62
C ILE A 75 -2.37 -12.66 0.03
N LEU A 76 -2.90 -13.86 0.28
CA LEU A 76 -2.50 -15.09 -0.42
C LEU A 76 -3.20 -15.13 -1.78
N ALA A 77 -2.55 -14.62 -2.83
CA ALA A 77 -3.20 -14.41 -4.12
C ALA A 77 -3.76 -15.71 -4.75
N PRO A 78 -3.04 -16.85 -4.76
CA PRO A 78 -3.55 -18.09 -5.35
C PRO A 78 -4.80 -18.64 -4.65
N ALA A 79 -4.91 -18.44 -3.34
CA ALA A 79 -6.01 -18.93 -2.52
C ALA A 79 -7.14 -17.90 -2.32
N PHE A 80 -7.01 -16.70 -2.89
CA PHE A 80 -7.98 -15.63 -2.69
C PHE A 80 -9.33 -15.95 -3.35
N GLU A 81 -10.38 -15.85 -2.54
CA GLU A 81 -11.76 -16.02 -2.97
C GLU A 81 -12.57 -14.75 -2.66
N PRO A 82 -13.05 -14.02 -3.69
CA PRO A 82 -13.86 -12.83 -3.46
C PRO A 82 -15.16 -13.20 -2.72
N ASN A 83 -15.47 -12.53 -1.61
CA ASN A 83 -16.73 -12.71 -0.90
C ASN A 83 -17.93 -12.08 -1.66
N ARG A 84 -19.16 -12.22 -1.13
CA ARG A 84 -20.38 -11.67 -1.78
C ARG A 84 -20.27 -10.16 -2.08
N ALA A 85 -19.70 -9.37 -1.17
CA ALA A 85 -19.54 -7.93 -1.37
C ALA A 85 -18.49 -7.63 -2.45
N GLN A 86 -17.36 -8.33 -2.45
CA GLN A 86 -16.31 -8.18 -3.45
C GLN A 86 -16.77 -8.62 -4.85
N ARG A 87 -17.54 -9.71 -4.97
CA ARG A 87 -18.17 -10.12 -6.23
C ARG A 87 -19.14 -9.06 -6.76
N LYS A 88 -19.93 -8.44 -5.88
CA LYS A 88 -20.80 -7.31 -6.25
C LYS A 88 -19.97 -6.11 -6.74
N LEU A 89 -18.85 -5.80 -6.08
CA LEU A 89 -17.95 -4.72 -6.51
C LEU A 89 -17.31 -5.01 -7.87
N GLN A 90 -16.91 -6.24 -8.15
CA GLN A 90 -16.41 -6.64 -9.47
C GLN A 90 -17.48 -6.43 -10.56
N LYS A 91 -18.74 -6.77 -10.27
CA LYS A 91 -19.84 -6.54 -11.21
C LYS A 91 -20.11 -5.06 -11.46
N ILE A 92 -20.12 -4.23 -10.42
CA ILE A 92 -20.38 -2.77 -10.53
C ILE A 92 -19.29 -2.08 -11.37
N ASN A 93 -18.06 -2.55 -11.25
CA ASN A 93 -16.90 -2.00 -11.94
C ASN A 93 -16.49 -2.83 -13.17
N GLY A 94 -17.44 -3.56 -13.77
CA GLY A 94 -17.18 -4.39 -14.94
C GLY A 94 -16.84 -3.59 -16.20
N ASP A 95 -17.09 -2.28 -16.18
CA ASP A 95 -16.70 -1.30 -17.21
C ASP A 95 -15.25 -0.82 -17.06
N LEU A 96 -14.57 -1.14 -15.96
CA LEU A 96 -13.21 -0.66 -15.69
C LEU A 96 -12.15 -1.65 -16.21
N ALA A 97 -11.11 -1.10 -16.80
CA ALA A 97 -9.89 -1.83 -17.18
C ALA A 97 -8.68 -1.27 -16.42
N GLY A 98 -7.73 -2.15 -16.10
CA GLY A 98 -6.46 -1.78 -15.47
C GLY A 98 -5.30 -1.95 -16.44
N PHE A 99 -4.42 -0.94 -16.49
CA PHE A 99 -3.29 -0.85 -17.41
C PHE A 99 -2.00 -0.67 -16.63
N GLU A 100 -1.01 -1.52 -16.90
CA GLU A 100 0.32 -1.40 -16.31
C GLU A 100 1.15 -0.41 -17.13
N MET A 101 1.50 0.69 -16.49
CA MET A 101 2.27 1.79 -17.07
C MET A 101 3.63 1.89 -16.39
N PRO A 102 4.67 2.36 -17.09
CA PRO A 102 5.93 2.72 -16.45
C PRO A 102 5.70 3.70 -15.29
N ALA A 103 6.61 3.71 -14.31
CA ALA A 103 6.64 4.71 -13.25
C ALA A 103 7.03 6.10 -13.82
N ARG A 104 6.08 6.72 -14.52
CA ARG A 104 6.19 8.06 -15.12
C ARG A 104 4.99 8.88 -14.66
N ALA A 105 5.27 10.03 -14.06
CA ALA A 105 4.24 10.94 -13.63
C ALA A 105 3.60 11.66 -14.82
N THR A 106 2.28 11.66 -14.88
CA THR A 106 1.52 12.42 -15.90
C THR A 106 0.68 13.51 -15.26
N ALA A 107 0.34 14.53 -16.06
CA ALA A 107 -0.52 15.62 -15.60
C ALA A 107 -1.94 15.12 -15.26
N GLU A 108 -2.47 14.15 -16.02
CA GLU A 108 -3.79 13.54 -15.75
C GLU A 108 -3.81 12.82 -14.40
N GLN A 109 -2.79 12.00 -14.11
CA GLN A 109 -2.65 11.34 -12.83
C GLN A 109 -2.53 12.35 -11.68
N PHE A 110 -1.71 13.39 -11.85
CA PHE A 110 -1.53 14.41 -10.82
C PHE A 110 -2.82 15.17 -10.52
N ALA A 111 -3.59 15.52 -11.56
CA ALA A 111 -4.88 16.17 -11.38
C ALA A 111 -5.86 15.28 -10.58
N LEU A 112 -5.87 13.97 -10.83
CA LEU A 112 -6.67 13.03 -10.05
C LEU A 112 -6.16 12.89 -8.61
N PHE A 113 -4.84 12.80 -8.43
CA PHE A 113 -4.19 12.77 -7.12
C PHE A 113 -4.56 13.99 -6.28
N GLN A 114 -4.47 15.21 -6.83
CA GLN A 114 -4.84 16.43 -6.10
C GLN A 114 -6.31 16.42 -5.67
N ARG A 115 -7.25 16.05 -6.56
CA ARG A 115 -8.66 15.93 -6.20
C ARG A 115 -8.89 14.92 -5.08
N TYR A 116 -8.25 13.76 -5.17
CA TYR A 116 -8.33 12.71 -4.15
C TYR A 116 -7.79 13.21 -2.80
N GLN A 117 -6.64 13.87 -2.80
CA GLN A 117 -6.01 14.39 -1.59
C GLN A 117 -6.83 15.48 -0.92
N GLN A 118 -7.33 16.46 -1.68
CA GLN A 118 -8.21 17.51 -1.14
C GLN A 118 -9.48 16.93 -0.51
N ALA A 119 -10.09 15.93 -1.16
CA ALA A 119 -11.32 15.31 -0.66
C ALA A 119 -11.13 14.43 0.59
N ARG A 120 -9.94 13.85 0.78
CA ARG A 120 -9.66 12.90 1.87
C ARG A 120 -8.84 13.49 3.02
N HIS A 121 -8.05 14.52 2.73
CA HIS A 121 -6.97 15.02 3.57
C HIS A 121 -6.78 16.54 3.36
N GLY A 122 -7.86 17.33 3.46
CA GLY A 122 -7.84 18.78 3.21
C GLY A 122 -6.70 19.54 3.89
N ASP A 123 -6.29 19.09 5.09
CA ASP A 123 -5.24 19.72 5.89
C ASP A 123 -3.93 18.89 5.98
N GLY A 124 -3.77 17.84 5.16
CA GLY A 124 -2.61 16.94 5.24
C GLY A 124 -1.44 17.36 4.33
N ASP A 125 -0.19 17.06 4.73
CA ASP A 125 1.04 17.39 3.97
C ASP A 125 0.97 16.99 2.49
N MET A 126 0.36 15.85 2.20
CA MET A 126 0.22 15.32 0.84
C MET A 126 -0.76 16.14 -0.04
N ALA A 127 -1.66 16.93 0.56
CA ALA A 127 -2.55 17.83 -0.18
C ALA A 127 -1.84 19.12 -0.64
N ALA A 128 -0.74 19.49 0.02
CA ALA A 128 0.10 20.61 -0.35
C ALA A 128 1.16 20.27 -1.42
N MET A 129 1.30 19.00 -1.81
CA MET A 129 2.28 18.55 -2.80
C MET A 129 2.05 19.17 -4.17
N GLY A 130 3.12 19.71 -4.75
CA GLY A 130 3.16 20.14 -6.15
C GLY A 130 3.40 18.98 -7.11
N PHE A 131 3.36 19.28 -8.41
CA PHE A 131 3.63 18.27 -9.45
C PHE A 131 5.03 17.67 -9.33
N TYR A 132 6.03 18.46 -8.92
CA TYR A 132 7.40 17.97 -8.74
C TYR A 132 7.52 16.98 -7.59
N ASP A 133 6.83 17.20 -6.47
CA ASP A 133 6.81 16.26 -5.34
C ASP A 133 6.08 14.97 -5.73
N TYR A 134 4.96 15.09 -6.45
CA TYR A 134 4.26 13.93 -7.01
C TYR A 134 5.15 13.15 -7.98
N ARG A 135 5.87 13.85 -8.85
CA ARG A 135 6.82 13.23 -9.77
C ARG A 135 7.92 12.48 -9.04
N ALA A 136 8.53 13.10 -8.02
CA ALA A 136 9.55 12.44 -7.20
C ALA A 136 8.99 11.16 -6.54
N MET A 137 7.78 11.21 -5.98
CA MET A 137 7.14 10.04 -5.39
C MET A 137 6.94 8.88 -6.38
N VAL A 138 6.62 9.19 -7.65
CA VAL A 138 6.37 8.18 -8.69
C VAL A 138 7.67 7.69 -9.32
N GLU A 139 8.58 8.60 -9.68
CA GLU A 139 9.73 8.33 -10.54
C GLU A 139 11.02 8.01 -9.77
N ASP A 140 11.19 8.54 -8.55
CA ASP A 140 12.40 8.33 -7.74
C ASP A 140 12.36 6.96 -7.05
N THR A 141 12.58 5.92 -7.83
CA THR A 141 12.54 4.54 -7.38
C THR A 141 13.75 3.74 -7.88
N PRO A 142 14.50 3.10 -6.97
CA PRO A 142 15.65 2.26 -7.30
C PRO A 142 15.24 0.79 -7.52
N ILE A 143 13.94 0.49 -7.54
CA ILE A 143 13.38 -0.86 -7.66
C ILE A 143 12.32 -0.91 -8.74
N THR A 144 12.07 -2.08 -9.32
CA THR A 144 11.03 -2.28 -10.34
C THR A 144 9.65 -1.81 -9.85
N THR A 145 9.24 -0.65 -10.35
CA THR A 145 8.02 0.07 -9.95
C THR A 145 7.24 0.47 -11.21
N GLY A 146 5.93 0.47 -11.11
CA GLY A 146 5.02 0.92 -12.17
C GLY A 146 3.77 1.58 -11.62
N MET A 147 3.02 2.24 -12.49
CA MET A 147 1.70 2.75 -12.20
C MET A 147 0.67 1.81 -12.80
N VAL A 148 -0.27 1.30 -11.99
CA VAL A 148 -1.47 0.66 -12.52
C VAL A 148 -2.53 1.72 -12.67
N GLU A 149 -2.87 2.08 -13.91
CA GLU A 149 -3.94 3.02 -14.22
C GLU A 149 -5.27 2.30 -14.39
N PHE A 150 -6.33 2.86 -13.82
CA PHE A 150 -7.68 2.32 -13.89
C PHE A 150 -8.56 3.26 -14.69
N ARG A 151 -9.04 2.79 -15.84
CA ARG A 151 -9.80 3.59 -16.80
C ARG A 151 -11.19 3.00 -17.03
N ASP A 152 -12.18 3.87 -17.21
CA ASP A 152 -13.54 3.45 -17.58
C ASP A 152 -13.69 3.21 -19.09
N ALA A 153 -14.88 2.80 -19.52
CA ALA A 153 -15.18 2.48 -20.92
C ALA A 153 -15.00 3.67 -21.90
N HIS A 154 -14.86 4.90 -21.39
CA HIS A 154 -14.60 6.10 -22.19
C HIS A 154 -13.14 6.58 -22.08
N ASP A 155 -12.24 5.69 -21.63
CA ASP A 155 -10.82 5.96 -21.46
C ASP A 155 -10.48 7.03 -20.40
N ARG A 156 -11.43 7.37 -19.52
CA ARG A 156 -11.20 8.33 -18.44
C ARG A 156 -10.47 7.67 -17.28
N LEU A 157 -9.37 8.27 -16.80
CA LEU A 157 -8.66 7.82 -15.60
C LEU A 157 -9.52 8.04 -14.34
N VAL A 158 -9.97 6.94 -13.73
CA VAL A 158 -10.79 6.95 -12.49
C VAL A 158 -10.00 6.53 -11.25
N GLY A 159 -8.82 5.93 -11.42
CA GLY A 159 -7.93 5.60 -10.32
C GLY A 159 -6.55 5.21 -10.77
N ALA A 160 -5.60 5.20 -9.85
CA ALA A 160 -4.28 4.68 -10.10
C ALA A 160 -3.65 4.08 -8.83
N CYS A 161 -2.71 3.16 -9.00
CA CYS A 161 -1.96 2.53 -7.93
C CYS A 161 -0.48 2.41 -8.27
N LEU A 162 0.36 3.17 -7.57
CA LEU A 162 1.80 3.01 -7.57
C LEU A 162 2.12 1.66 -6.91
N THR A 163 2.79 0.80 -7.68
CA THR A 163 2.96 -0.61 -7.34
C THR A 163 4.42 -1.03 -7.51
N ASP A 164 4.93 -1.79 -6.56
CA ASP A 164 6.25 -2.43 -6.67
C ASP A 164 6.08 -3.89 -7.10
N TRP A 165 6.94 -4.34 -8.02
CA TRP A 165 7.07 -5.75 -8.38
C TRP A 165 8.19 -6.36 -7.54
N LEU A 166 7.80 -7.18 -6.58
CA LEU A 166 8.71 -7.95 -5.74
C LEU A 166 8.90 -9.35 -6.34
N SER A 167 9.97 -10.05 -5.94
CA SER A 167 10.19 -11.43 -6.40
C SER A 167 9.07 -12.41 -6.02
N ASP A 168 8.27 -12.12 -5.00
CA ASP A 168 7.18 -12.97 -4.51
C ASP A 168 5.80 -12.29 -4.49
N GLY A 169 5.65 -11.11 -5.09
CA GLY A 169 4.37 -10.41 -5.00
C GLY A 169 4.31 -9.02 -5.62
N LEU A 170 3.11 -8.45 -5.57
CA LEU A 170 2.89 -7.03 -5.87
C LEU A 170 2.73 -6.26 -4.54
N SER A 171 3.37 -5.10 -4.41
CA SER A 171 3.20 -4.24 -3.25
C SER A 171 2.44 -2.98 -3.61
N ALA A 172 1.27 -2.77 -2.98
CA ALA A 172 0.50 -1.55 -3.13
C ALA A 172 1.17 -0.42 -2.32
N VAL A 173 2.00 0.39 -2.99
CA VAL A 173 2.73 1.49 -2.35
C VAL A 173 1.77 2.61 -2.01
N TYR A 174 1.04 3.09 -3.01
CA TYR A 174 0.11 4.20 -2.87
C TYR A 174 -0.99 4.13 -3.93
N SER A 175 -2.24 4.42 -3.56
CA SER A 175 -3.38 4.43 -4.47
C SER A 175 -4.22 5.68 -4.28
N PHE A 176 -4.69 6.26 -5.39
CA PHE A 176 -5.60 7.39 -5.43
C PHE A 176 -6.66 7.16 -6.50
N PHE A 177 -7.85 7.74 -6.32
CA PHE A 177 -8.99 7.48 -7.19
C PHE A 177 -10.02 8.60 -7.13
N ASP A 178 -10.97 8.61 -8.06
CA ASP A 178 -11.94 9.69 -8.18
C ASP A 178 -12.86 9.69 -6.94
N PRO A 179 -12.84 10.75 -6.11
CA PRO A 179 -13.71 10.83 -4.94
C PRO A 179 -15.20 10.93 -5.30
N ALA A 180 -15.55 11.39 -6.51
CA ALA A 180 -16.93 11.44 -6.98
C ALA A 180 -17.54 10.03 -7.20
N GLU A 181 -16.68 9.03 -7.42
CA GLU A 181 -17.07 7.64 -7.66
C GLU A 181 -17.12 6.80 -6.37
N ALA A 182 -17.37 7.42 -5.21
CA ALA A 182 -17.32 6.76 -3.90
C ALA A 182 -18.17 5.47 -3.81
N ARG A 183 -19.31 5.41 -4.51
CA ARG A 183 -20.19 4.23 -4.56
C ARG A 183 -19.54 3.00 -5.20
N ARG A 184 -18.54 3.20 -6.07
CA ARG A 184 -17.81 2.13 -6.77
C ARG A 184 -16.76 1.44 -5.88
N SER A 185 -16.39 2.05 -4.74
CA SER A 185 -15.34 1.55 -3.84
C SER A 185 -14.02 1.24 -4.58
N LEU A 186 -13.56 2.19 -5.40
CA LEU A 186 -12.41 2.01 -6.30
C LEU A 186 -11.14 1.51 -5.61
N GLY A 187 -10.85 1.94 -4.37
CA GLY A 187 -9.72 1.41 -3.61
C GLY A 187 -9.81 -0.09 -3.30
N SER A 188 -11.01 -0.62 -3.04
CA SER A 188 -11.19 -2.07 -2.86
C SER A 188 -11.12 -2.81 -4.19
N TRP A 189 -11.64 -2.21 -5.26
CA TRP A 189 -11.54 -2.79 -6.59
C TRP A 189 -10.09 -2.85 -7.08
N ALA A 190 -9.26 -1.83 -6.82
CA ALA A 190 -7.83 -1.82 -7.11
C ALA A 190 -7.09 -3.02 -6.47
N ILE A 191 -7.43 -3.35 -5.22
CA ILE A 191 -6.85 -4.53 -4.54
C ILE A 191 -7.30 -5.82 -5.22
N LEU A 192 -8.58 -5.95 -5.60
CA LEU A 192 -9.07 -7.13 -6.34
C LEU A 192 -8.37 -7.28 -7.70
N TRP A 193 -8.11 -6.16 -8.37
CA TRP A 193 -7.34 -6.14 -9.60
C TRP A 193 -5.90 -6.63 -9.36
N LEU A 194 -5.21 -6.10 -8.35
CA LEU A 194 -3.85 -6.53 -8.00
C LEU A 194 -3.78 -8.02 -7.66
N VAL A 195 -4.77 -8.56 -6.95
CA VAL A 195 -4.85 -9.99 -6.66
C VAL A 195 -5.01 -10.81 -7.94
N THR A 196 -5.89 -10.38 -8.84
CA THR A 196 -6.09 -11.03 -10.14
C THR A 196 -4.80 -11.00 -10.96
N ARG A 197 -4.09 -9.87 -10.94
CA ARG A 197 -2.82 -9.71 -11.65
C ARG A 197 -1.71 -10.54 -11.04
N ALA A 198 -1.56 -10.56 -9.73
CA ALA A 198 -0.59 -11.40 -9.03
C ALA A 198 -0.80 -12.88 -9.38
N ARG A 199 -2.06 -13.36 -9.37
CA ARG A 199 -2.39 -14.73 -9.82
C ARG A 199 -1.97 -14.99 -11.27
N ALA A 200 -2.24 -14.06 -12.18
CA ALA A 200 -1.87 -14.20 -13.59
C ALA A 200 -0.35 -14.24 -13.79
N LEU A 201 0.42 -13.56 -12.94
CA LEU A 201 1.88 -13.58 -12.93
C LEU A 201 2.47 -14.78 -12.16
N GLY A 202 1.65 -15.63 -11.54
CA GLY A 202 2.12 -16.72 -10.68
C GLY A 202 2.75 -16.26 -9.37
N LEU A 203 2.50 -15.01 -8.96
CA LEU A 203 3.03 -14.44 -7.73
C LEU A 203 2.14 -14.81 -6.53
N PRO A 204 2.72 -15.29 -5.41
CA PRO A 204 1.94 -15.78 -4.28
C PRO A 204 1.29 -14.67 -3.44
N TYR A 205 1.82 -13.45 -3.44
CA TYR A 205 1.39 -12.42 -2.49
C TYR A 205 0.98 -11.08 -3.12
N VAL A 206 0.04 -10.41 -2.45
CA VAL A 206 -0.18 -8.96 -2.61
C VAL A 206 0.01 -8.27 -1.27
N TYR A 207 1.06 -7.46 -1.14
CA TYR A 207 1.38 -6.71 0.07
C TYR A 207 0.54 -5.43 0.14
N LEU A 208 -0.20 -5.25 1.23
CA LEU A 208 -1.06 -4.07 1.44
C LEU A 208 -0.49 -3.09 2.48
N GLY A 209 0.77 -3.29 2.88
CA GLY A 209 1.42 -2.51 3.92
C GLY A 209 0.90 -2.86 5.30
N TYR A 210 0.54 -1.85 6.10
CA TYR A 210 0.07 -2.04 7.47
C TYR A 210 -1.46 -2.10 7.55
N TRP A 211 -1.95 -3.10 8.28
CA TRP A 211 -3.29 -3.16 8.85
C TRP A 211 -3.21 -2.60 10.28
N VAL A 212 -4.07 -1.64 10.58
CA VAL A 212 -4.25 -1.07 11.92
C VAL A 212 -5.71 -1.31 12.29
N PRO A 213 -6.01 -2.31 13.12
CA PRO A 213 -7.39 -2.72 13.40
C PRO A 213 -8.27 -1.58 13.92
N GLU A 214 -7.71 -0.73 14.77
CA GLU A 214 -8.39 0.37 15.43
C GLU A 214 -8.50 1.63 14.56
N SER A 215 -7.93 1.62 13.35
CA SER A 215 -8.00 2.76 12.43
C SER A 215 -9.01 2.49 11.32
N ARG A 216 -10.07 3.30 11.24
CA ARG A 216 -11.07 3.22 10.15
C ARG A 216 -10.44 3.27 8.75
N LYS A 217 -9.32 3.99 8.60
CA LYS A 217 -8.60 4.14 7.32
C LYS A 217 -7.82 2.87 6.93
N MET A 218 -7.46 2.01 7.89
CA MET A 218 -6.57 0.85 7.66
C MET A 218 -7.19 -0.50 8.02
N SER A 219 -8.31 -0.52 8.74
CA SER A 219 -8.96 -1.75 9.20
C SER A 219 -9.54 -2.60 8.07
N TYR A 220 -9.92 -1.97 6.95
CA TYR A 220 -10.58 -2.63 5.82
C TYR A 220 -9.75 -3.77 5.19
N LYS A 221 -8.42 -3.77 5.36
CA LYS A 221 -7.52 -4.76 4.74
C LYS A 221 -7.77 -6.19 5.23
N SER A 222 -8.30 -6.36 6.45
CA SER A 222 -8.70 -7.67 6.97
C SER A 222 -9.86 -8.32 6.20
N ARG A 223 -10.56 -7.57 5.33
CA ARG A 223 -11.67 -8.10 4.53
C ARG A 223 -11.21 -8.89 3.30
N PHE A 224 -9.93 -8.86 2.96
CA PHE A 224 -9.36 -9.58 1.83
C PHE A 224 -8.76 -10.90 2.30
N ARG A 225 -9.47 -12.01 2.05
CA ARG A 225 -9.14 -13.32 2.63
C ARG A 225 -8.87 -14.39 1.55
N PRO A 226 -7.99 -15.38 1.82
CA PRO A 226 -7.15 -15.46 3.00
C PRO A 226 -5.97 -14.47 2.90
N SER A 227 -5.58 -13.93 4.06
CA SER A 227 -4.46 -13.01 4.21
C SER A 227 -3.58 -13.47 5.35
N GLU A 228 -2.33 -13.09 5.31
CA GLU A 228 -1.37 -13.29 6.39
C GLU A 228 -0.98 -11.97 7.03
N VAL A 229 -0.70 -12.02 8.32
CA VAL A 229 -0.17 -10.91 9.11
C VAL A 229 1.18 -11.28 9.73
N LEU A 230 2.11 -10.34 9.76
CA LEU A 230 3.41 -10.54 10.38
C LEU A 230 3.33 -10.26 11.88
N THR A 231 3.39 -11.32 12.69
CA THR A 231 3.33 -11.23 14.15
C THR A 231 4.49 -11.98 14.77
N GLY A 232 5.22 -11.38 15.71
CA GLY A 232 6.40 -12.02 16.32
C GLY A 232 7.44 -12.51 15.30
N GLY A 233 7.61 -11.79 14.18
CA GLY A 233 8.55 -12.15 13.11
C GLY A 233 8.11 -13.28 12.18
N VAL A 234 6.89 -13.80 12.32
CA VAL A 234 6.36 -14.90 11.50
C VAL A 234 5.07 -14.49 10.82
N TRP A 235 4.96 -14.74 9.51
CA TRP A 235 3.72 -14.59 8.77
C TRP A 235 2.76 -15.70 9.18
N ARG A 236 1.58 -15.30 9.68
CA ARG A 236 0.51 -16.23 10.08
C ARG A 236 -0.76 -15.87 9.35
N VAL A 237 -1.57 -16.86 9.00
CA VAL A 237 -2.91 -16.62 8.49
C VAL A 237 -3.66 -15.75 9.50
N LEU A 238 -4.25 -14.66 9.02
CA LEU A 238 -5.07 -13.81 9.84
C LEU A 238 -6.32 -14.63 10.22
N GLU A 239 -6.61 -14.75 11.50
CA GLU A 239 -7.82 -15.44 11.98
C GLU A 239 -8.91 -14.41 12.33
N ASP A 240 -10.17 -14.85 12.44
CA ASP A 240 -11.26 -13.96 12.87
C ASP A 240 -11.10 -13.53 14.33
N SER A 241 -10.47 -14.36 15.16
CA SER A 241 -10.10 -14.05 16.56
C SER A 241 -9.18 -12.83 16.68
N MET A 242 -8.39 -12.55 15.63
CA MET A 242 -7.45 -11.44 15.60
C MET A 242 -8.10 -10.13 15.14
N VAL A 243 -9.24 -10.20 14.46
CA VAL A 243 -9.96 -9.01 13.99
C VAL A 243 -10.88 -8.55 15.12
N PRO A 244 -10.70 -7.32 15.65
CA PRO A 244 -11.61 -6.80 16.67
C PRO A 244 -13.05 -6.82 16.14
N ALA A 245 -13.99 -7.27 16.98
CA ALA A 245 -15.41 -7.14 16.67
C ALA A 245 -15.70 -5.67 16.32
N GLU A 246 -16.48 -5.42 15.25
CA GLU A 246 -16.93 -4.08 14.86
C GLU A 246 -17.72 -3.47 16.04
N ARG A 247 -17.01 -2.83 16.98
CA ARG A 247 -17.64 -1.90 17.92
C ARG A 247 -18.09 -0.73 17.06
N ALA A 248 -19.39 -0.45 17.08
CA ALA A 248 -19.95 0.78 16.54
C ALA A 248 -19.27 1.98 17.24
N MET A 249 -18.12 2.41 16.71
CA MET A 249 -17.44 3.60 17.16
C MET A 249 -18.25 4.78 16.64
N VAL A 250 -18.77 5.56 17.58
CA VAL A 250 -19.49 6.81 17.37
C VAL A 250 -18.71 7.66 16.37
N PRO A 251 -19.36 8.27 15.35
CA PRO A 251 -18.68 9.09 14.38
C PRO A 251 -18.05 10.30 15.08
N GLU A 252 -16.72 10.30 15.21
CA GLU A 252 -15.99 11.56 15.40
C GLU A 252 -16.17 12.38 14.13
N THR A 253 -16.72 13.57 14.34
CA THR A 253 -16.99 14.61 13.34
C THR A 253 -15.75 14.90 12.49
N ALA A 254 -16.00 15.18 11.22
CA ALA A 254 -15.00 15.57 10.24
C ALA A 254 -14.09 16.70 10.77
N GLY A 255 -12.78 16.42 10.75
CA GLY A 255 -11.68 17.36 10.74
C GLY A 255 -10.75 16.91 9.63
#